data_AF-A0A970ZZE1-F1
#
_entry.id   AF-A0A970ZZE1-F1
#
_cell.length_a   1.000
_cell.length_b   1.000
_cell.length_c   1.000
_cell.angle_alpha   90.00
_cell.angle_beta   90.00
_cell.angle_gamma   90.00
#
_symmetry.space_group_name_H-M   'P 1'
#
loop_
_entity.id
_entity.type
_entity.pdbx_description
1 polymer ?
#
loop_
_entity_poly.entity_id
_entity_poly.type
_entity_poly.pdbx_seq_one_letter_code
_entity_poly.pdbx_strand_id
1 'polypeptide(L)'
;MMSLLILIVIGVSPLLAQEYESLPSDPYFAAYKPLKAPPVEGLLLKPGDRLAICGDSITEQKMYSRIMETYLTVCVPQLEVTVRQFGWSGEKAPGFQARMANDVLRFDPTIATTCYAMNDHNYQPYKDEFGQVYRDASLSIIRTFKEHGVRVIQGSAGTVGKMPSWVQRAQGTIDDLNRSLSEFRNIDVRLAEQEQVGFADVFVPMLVQGFEAKRRYGDDYMIAGKDGVHPGWAGHLVMAYAFLRAMGLDGQIGTITVDMANGQAAASEGHRLLSAESGRVEVESSRYPYCATGPADVDSSIRSGMTLVPFNEDLNRFSLIVKNAPAGGCRITWGETSKSYTATQLRAGVNLAADFEINPFSEVFHRVDEAVAAKQVYETRQVKTLFHGPEGRVDMDMTAALTEKTRAPLAEAVAAAFVPVRHTIRIEAR
;
A
#
# COMPACT_ATOMS: atom_id res chain seq x y z
N MET A 1 -32.54 16.27 62.14
CA MET A 1 -32.88 16.48 60.71
C MET A 1 -31.64 16.97 60.00
N MET A 2 -30.99 16.13 59.20
CA MET A 2 -29.86 16.52 58.38
C MET A 2 -30.03 15.84 57.03
N SER A 3 -30.49 16.61 56.03
CA SER A 3 -30.68 16.13 54.67
C SER A 3 -29.39 16.31 53.88
N LEU A 4 -28.86 15.22 53.36
CA LEU A 4 -27.71 15.18 52.47
C LEU A 4 -28.22 15.38 51.02
N LEU A 5 -27.86 16.50 50.39
CA LEU A 5 -28.10 16.70 48.95
C LEU A 5 -26.98 15.99 48.17
N ILE A 6 -27.34 14.97 47.38
CA ILE A 6 -26.44 14.36 46.40
C ILE A 6 -26.63 15.12 45.08
N LEU A 7 -25.59 15.82 44.64
CA LEU A 7 -25.54 16.47 43.33
C LEU A 7 -25.13 15.43 42.28
N ILE A 8 -26.06 15.03 41.41
CA ILE A 8 -25.75 14.19 40.24
C ILE A 8 -25.24 15.12 39.14
N VAL A 9 -23.94 15.07 38.84
CA VAL A 9 -23.36 15.71 37.66
C VAL A 9 -23.58 14.78 36.48
N ILE A 10 -24.54 15.11 35.63
CA ILE A 10 -24.71 14.48 34.32
C ILE A 10 -23.65 15.06 33.40
N GLY A 11 -22.59 14.30 33.13
CA GLY A 11 -21.60 14.64 32.11
C GLY A 11 -22.23 14.53 30.73
N VAL A 12 -22.65 15.65 30.15
CA VAL A 12 -23.00 15.73 28.73
C VAL A 12 -21.69 15.86 27.96
N SER A 13 -21.20 14.73 27.42
CA SER A 13 -20.11 14.77 26.44
C SER A 13 -20.58 15.62 25.25
N PRO A 14 -19.81 16.63 24.80
CA PRO A 14 -20.18 17.39 23.61
C PRO A 14 -20.22 16.44 22.41
N LEU A 15 -21.32 16.44 21.66
CA LEU A 15 -21.33 15.86 20.32
C LEU A 15 -20.26 16.60 19.51
N LEU A 16 -19.11 15.98 19.30
CA LEU A 16 -18.15 16.48 18.33
C LEU A 16 -18.83 16.44 16.96
N ALA A 17 -18.82 17.58 16.26
CA ALA A 17 -19.34 17.65 14.91
C ALA A 17 -18.58 16.66 14.04
N GLN A 18 -19.30 15.88 13.25
CA GLN A 18 -18.70 14.92 12.34
C GLN A 18 -17.93 15.66 11.24
N GLU A 19 -16.62 15.44 11.18
CA GLU A 19 -15.73 16.06 10.18
C GLU A 19 -15.67 15.20 8.90
N TYR A 20 -15.50 15.87 7.76
CA TYR A 20 -15.42 15.25 6.44
C TYR A 20 -14.07 15.51 5.78
N GLU A 21 -13.61 14.61 4.91
CA GLU A 21 -12.44 14.87 4.08
C GLU A 21 -12.67 16.04 3.14
N SER A 22 -11.61 16.82 2.93
CA SER A 22 -11.63 17.88 1.92
C SER A 22 -11.41 17.26 0.54
N LEU A 23 -12.41 17.36 -0.32
CA LEU A 23 -12.34 16.95 -1.72
C LEU A 23 -12.03 18.16 -2.61
N PRO A 24 -11.52 17.96 -3.84
CA PRO A 24 -11.32 19.07 -4.78
C PRO A 24 -12.60 19.85 -5.01
N SER A 25 -12.46 21.16 -5.24
CA SER A 25 -13.58 22.07 -5.50
C SER A 25 -14.11 21.91 -6.94
N ASP A 26 -14.67 20.74 -7.25
CA ASP A 26 -15.34 20.42 -8.51
C ASP A 26 -16.77 19.90 -8.22
N PRO A 27 -17.79 20.28 -9.03
CA PRO A 27 -19.16 19.78 -8.85
C PRO A 27 -19.30 18.26 -8.79
N TYR A 28 -18.39 17.50 -9.44
CA TYR A 28 -18.35 16.05 -9.37
C TYR A 28 -18.25 15.54 -7.92
N PHE A 29 -17.47 16.21 -7.07
CA PHE A 29 -17.23 15.78 -5.70
C PHE A 29 -18.29 16.28 -4.70
N ALA A 30 -19.18 17.19 -5.10
CA ALA A 30 -20.09 17.89 -4.18
C ALA A 30 -21.03 16.95 -3.40
N ALA A 31 -21.39 15.82 -4.01
CA ALA A 31 -22.30 14.83 -3.45
C ALA A 31 -21.61 13.79 -2.55
N TYR A 32 -20.28 13.73 -2.54
CA TYR A 32 -19.53 12.82 -1.70
C TYR A 32 -19.32 13.44 -0.32
N LYS A 33 -19.59 12.67 0.73
CA LYS A 33 -19.40 13.05 2.13
C LYS A 33 -18.52 12.02 2.86
N PRO A 34 -17.28 11.77 2.39
CA PRO A 34 -16.35 10.88 3.08
C PRO A 34 -16.00 11.45 4.46
N LEU A 35 -16.20 10.66 5.51
CA LEU A 35 -15.78 11.02 6.86
C LEU A 35 -14.27 11.24 6.92
N LYS A 36 -13.84 12.18 7.75
CA LYS A 36 -12.42 12.37 8.05
C LYS A 36 -11.83 11.05 8.52
N ALA A 37 -10.80 10.57 7.82
CA ALA A 37 -10.09 9.36 8.21
C ALA A 37 -9.32 9.62 9.52
N PRO A 38 -9.22 8.61 10.42
CA PRO A 38 -8.38 8.75 11.60
C PRO A 38 -6.92 8.98 11.19
N PRO A 39 -6.17 9.83 11.90
CA PRO A 39 -4.79 10.13 11.56
C PRO A 39 -3.90 8.90 11.75
N VAL A 40 -2.83 8.80 10.97
CA VAL A 40 -1.78 7.81 11.18
C VAL A 40 -0.84 8.32 12.27
N GLU A 41 -0.91 7.72 13.46
CA GLU A 41 -0.18 8.20 14.66
C GLU A 41 1.29 7.76 14.73
N GLY A 42 1.78 7.00 13.75
CA GLY A 42 3.18 6.57 13.66
C GLY A 42 3.35 5.24 12.92
N LEU A 43 4.58 4.72 12.94
CA LEU A 43 4.90 3.41 12.35
C LEU A 43 4.19 2.30 13.12
N LEU A 44 3.23 1.63 12.47
CA LEU A 44 2.46 0.52 13.06
C LEU A 44 3.22 -0.81 13.03
N LEU A 45 4.12 -0.98 12.07
CA LEU A 45 4.92 -2.19 11.89
C LEU A 45 6.02 -2.29 12.95
N LYS A 46 6.31 -3.52 13.36
CA LYS A 46 7.39 -3.88 14.27
C LYS A 46 8.36 -4.84 13.58
N PRO A 47 9.64 -4.85 13.98
CA PRO A 47 10.61 -5.85 13.52
C PRO A 47 10.07 -7.28 13.65
N GLY A 48 10.16 -8.07 12.57
CA GLY A 48 9.72 -9.47 12.53
C GLY A 48 8.21 -9.67 12.38
N ASP A 49 7.46 -8.62 12.04
CA ASP A 49 6.01 -8.74 11.86
C ASP A 49 5.63 -9.72 10.73
N ARG A 50 4.51 -10.41 10.93
CA ARG A 50 3.90 -11.32 9.97
C ARG A 50 2.61 -10.68 9.48
N LEU A 51 2.68 -10.07 8.30
CA LEU A 51 1.59 -9.33 7.68
C LEU A 51 0.68 -10.27 6.86
N ALA A 52 -0.59 -10.33 7.25
CA ALA A 52 -1.65 -10.95 6.47
C ALA A 52 -2.38 -9.89 5.61
N ILE A 53 -2.39 -10.04 4.28
CA ILE A 53 -3.16 -9.18 3.38
C ILE A 53 -4.45 -9.90 2.98
N CYS A 54 -5.59 -9.48 3.53
CA CYS A 54 -6.89 -10.13 3.34
C CYS A 54 -7.81 -9.28 2.46
N GLY A 55 -8.54 -9.91 1.54
CA GLY A 55 -9.51 -9.22 0.70
C GLY A 55 -10.12 -10.12 -0.37
N ASP A 56 -10.84 -9.52 -1.29
CA ASP A 56 -11.65 -10.22 -2.29
C ASP A 56 -10.90 -10.53 -3.61
N SER A 57 -11.58 -10.48 -4.75
CA SER A 57 -11.00 -10.69 -6.09
C SER A 57 -9.87 -9.72 -6.40
N ILE A 58 -9.95 -8.47 -5.92
CA ILE A 58 -8.91 -7.48 -6.19
C ILE A 58 -7.61 -7.88 -5.47
N THR A 59 -7.71 -8.47 -4.28
CA THR A 59 -6.56 -9.05 -3.57
C THR A 59 -6.06 -10.31 -4.25
N GLU A 60 -6.96 -11.15 -4.76
CA GLU A 60 -6.58 -12.36 -5.49
C GLU A 60 -5.82 -12.05 -6.80
N GLN A 61 -5.96 -10.85 -7.38
CA GLN A 61 -5.11 -10.41 -8.50
C GLN A 61 -3.62 -10.33 -8.11
N LYS A 62 -3.30 -10.23 -6.81
CA LYS A 62 -1.95 -10.18 -6.23
C LYS A 62 -1.12 -8.95 -6.60
N MET A 63 -1.73 -7.92 -7.18
CA MET A 63 -0.97 -6.79 -7.72
C MET A 63 -0.57 -5.82 -6.60
N TYR A 64 -1.53 -5.25 -5.85
CA TYR A 64 -1.18 -4.36 -4.74
C TYR A 64 -0.46 -5.10 -3.59
N SER A 65 -0.80 -6.36 -3.33
CA SER A 65 -0.13 -7.18 -2.32
C SER A 65 1.33 -7.48 -2.70
N ARG A 66 1.62 -7.66 -4.00
CA ARG A 66 3.00 -7.77 -4.51
C ARG A 66 3.76 -6.46 -4.34
N ILE A 67 3.15 -5.32 -4.70
CA ILE A 67 3.76 -3.99 -4.50
C ILE A 67 4.11 -3.78 -3.03
N MET A 68 3.17 -4.07 -2.12
CA MET A 68 3.39 -3.94 -0.68
C MET A 68 4.51 -4.86 -0.17
N GLU A 69 4.49 -6.15 -0.52
CA GLU A 69 5.52 -7.08 -0.07
C GLU A 69 6.91 -6.73 -0.63
N THR A 70 7.00 -6.41 -1.92
CA THR A 70 8.26 -5.97 -2.53
C THR A 70 8.77 -4.71 -1.83
N TYR A 71 7.92 -3.71 -1.57
CA TYR A 71 8.29 -2.51 -0.82
C TYR A 71 8.82 -2.83 0.58
N LEU A 72 8.10 -3.63 1.36
CA LEU A 72 8.49 -3.98 2.72
C LEU A 72 9.81 -4.76 2.76
N THR A 73 10.05 -5.59 1.75
CA THR A 73 11.28 -6.37 1.61
C THR A 73 12.49 -5.50 1.29
N VAL A 74 12.37 -4.54 0.36
CA VAL A 74 13.53 -3.84 -0.19
C VAL A 74 13.73 -2.42 0.34
N CYS A 75 12.65 -1.70 0.66
CA CYS A 75 12.70 -0.30 1.09
C CYS A 75 12.91 -0.17 2.61
N VAL A 76 12.33 -1.10 3.38
CA VAL A 76 12.40 -1.14 4.85
C VAL A 76 12.82 -2.52 5.41
N PRO A 77 13.89 -3.14 4.87
CA PRO A 77 14.34 -4.47 5.26
C PRO A 77 14.68 -4.60 6.75
N GLN A 78 15.02 -3.50 7.42
CA GLN A 78 15.27 -3.47 8.86
C GLN A 78 14.03 -3.83 9.70
N LEU A 79 12.83 -3.80 9.12
CA LEU A 79 11.61 -4.26 9.79
C LEU A 79 11.41 -5.78 9.67
N GLU A 80 12.14 -6.47 8.79
CA GLU A 80 12.09 -7.93 8.64
C GLU A 80 10.64 -8.47 8.53
N VAL A 81 9.75 -7.72 7.89
CA VAL A 81 8.34 -8.07 7.77
C VAL A 81 8.20 -9.19 6.76
N THR A 82 7.51 -10.26 7.16
CA THR A 82 7.10 -11.32 6.23
C THR A 82 5.65 -11.12 5.84
N VAL A 83 5.32 -11.38 4.57
CA VAL A 83 3.98 -11.14 4.05
C VAL A 83 3.36 -12.42 3.51
N ARG A 84 2.04 -12.55 3.68
CA ARG A 84 1.19 -13.56 3.04
C ARG A 84 -0.12 -12.93 2.60
N GLN A 85 -0.57 -13.22 1.38
CA GLN A 85 -1.87 -12.75 0.90
C GLN A 85 -2.93 -13.86 0.96
N PHE A 86 -4.18 -13.44 1.18
CA PHE A 86 -5.35 -14.30 1.37
C PHE A 86 -6.53 -13.88 0.50
N GLY A 87 -6.26 -13.41 -0.72
CA GLY A 87 -7.28 -12.93 -1.65
C GLY A 87 -8.24 -14.02 -2.12
N TRP A 88 -9.55 -13.70 -2.17
CA TRP A 88 -10.59 -14.63 -2.60
C TRP A 88 -11.67 -13.97 -3.48
N SER A 89 -11.75 -14.38 -4.75
CA SER A 89 -12.68 -13.79 -5.72
C SER A 89 -14.14 -13.95 -5.37
N GLY A 90 -14.89 -12.86 -5.51
CA GLY A 90 -16.31 -12.78 -5.22
C GLY A 90 -16.66 -12.80 -3.72
N GLU A 91 -15.65 -12.82 -2.85
CA GLU A 91 -15.84 -12.82 -1.41
C GLU A 91 -16.43 -11.50 -0.91
N LYS A 92 -17.26 -11.62 0.12
CA LYS A 92 -17.78 -10.53 0.96
C LYS A 92 -17.21 -10.69 2.37
N ALA A 93 -17.28 -9.64 3.19
CA ALA A 93 -16.78 -9.69 4.57
C ALA A 93 -17.31 -10.90 5.38
N PRO A 94 -18.60 -11.30 5.33
CA PRO A 94 -19.07 -12.51 6.03
C PRO A 94 -18.41 -13.81 5.57
N GLY A 95 -18.03 -13.90 4.29
CA GLY A 95 -17.31 -15.06 3.74
C GLY A 95 -15.91 -15.17 4.33
N PHE A 96 -15.22 -14.03 4.43
CA PHE A 96 -13.91 -13.97 5.08
C PHE A 96 -14.00 -14.31 6.56
N GLN A 97 -14.96 -13.71 7.26
CA GLN A 97 -15.23 -14.00 8.68
C GLN A 97 -15.38 -15.51 8.93
N ALA A 98 -16.08 -16.23 8.04
CA ALA A 98 -16.31 -17.67 8.19
C ALA A 98 -15.02 -18.52 8.01
N ARG A 99 -14.05 -18.05 7.22
CA ARG A 99 -12.82 -18.81 6.93
C ARG A 99 -11.56 -18.30 7.65
N MET A 100 -11.58 -17.10 8.24
CA MET A 100 -10.37 -16.45 8.76
C MET A 100 -9.60 -17.29 9.81
N ALA A 101 -10.32 -18.07 10.63
CA ALA A 101 -9.69 -18.96 11.60
C ALA A 101 -8.85 -20.05 10.91
N ASN A 102 -9.44 -20.69 9.90
CA ASN A 102 -8.80 -21.76 9.14
C ASN A 102 -7.72 -21.24 8.18
N ASP A 103 -7.98 -20.11 7.52
CA ASP A 103 -7.15 -19.69 6.40
C ASP A 103 -6.06 -18.72 6.80
N VAL A 104 -6.26 -17.93 7.86
CA VAL A 104 -5.38 -16.80 8.20
C VAL A 104 -4.77 -16.97 9.58
N LEU A 105 -5.59 -17.10 10.64
CA LEU A 105 -5.10 -17.15 12.02
C LEU A 105 -4.16 -18.31 12.29
N ARG A 106 -4.32 -19.43 11.57
CA ARG A 106 -3.41 -20.59 11.67
C ARG A 106 -1.95 -20.32 11.31
N PHE A 107 -1.68 -19.21 10.61
CA PHE A 107 -0.34 -18.80 10.24
C PHE A 107 0.19 -17.73 11.20
N ASP A 108 -0.48 -17.57 12.34
CA ASP A 108 -0.14 -16.68 13.44
C ASP A 108 0.23 -15.25 12.97
N PRO A 109 -0.58 -14.55 12.17
CA PRO A 109 -0.23 -13.18 11.77
C PRO A 109 -0.07 -12.28 13.00
N THR A 110 0.81 -11.28 12.95
CA THR A 110 0.96 -10.27 14.02
C THR A 110 0.29 -8.95 13.66
N ILE A 111 0.01 -8.77 12.38
CA ILE A 111 -0.74 -7.65 11.81
C ILE A 111 -1.49 -8.12 10.56
N ALA A 112 -2.69 -7.59 10.34
CA ALA A 112 -3.51 -7.92 9.17
C ALA A 112 -4.09 -6.66 8.52
N THR A 113 -4.18 -6.66 7.19
CA THR A 113 -5.02 -5.72 6.44
C THR A 113 -6.29 -6.41 5.95
N THR A 114 -7.37 -5.65 5.86
CA THR A 114 -8.62 -6.10 5.21
C THR A 114 -9.01 -5.13 4.11
N CYS A 115 -9.41 -5.61 2.94
CA CYS A 115 -9.91 -4.77 1.83
C CYS A 115 -11.16 -5.43 1.24
N TYR A 116 -12.34 -5.02 1.71
CA TYR A 116 -13.65 -5.54 1.31
C TYR A 116 -14.59 -4.36 0.96
N ALA A 117 -15.91 -4.62 0.87
CA ALA A 117 -16.98 -3.70 0.45
C ALA A 117 -17.37 -3.73 -1.03
N MET A 118 -16.44 -4.05 -1.95
CA MET A 118 -16.74 -4.06 -3.40
C MET A 118 -17.81 -5.09 -3.78
N ASN A 119 -17.82 -6.27 -3.14
CA ASN A 119 -18.91 -7.24 -3.33
C ASN A 119 -20.06 -7.03 -2.34
N ASP A 120 -19.79 -6.45 -1.17
CA ASP A 120 -20.75 -6.27 -0.08
C ASP A 120 -21.84 -5.26 -0.43
N HIS A 121 -21.50 -4.19 -1.15
CA HIS A 121 -22.49 -3.19 -1.61
C HIS A 121 -23.42 -3.70 -2.74
N ASN A 122 -23.23 -4.96 -3.17
CA ASN A 122 -24.02 -5.67 -4.18
C ASN A 122 -24.08 -5.01 -5.57
N TYR A 123 -23.21 -4.03 -5.87
CA TYR A 123 -23.27 -3.23 -7.09
C TYR A 123 -24.61 -2.49 -7.23
N GLN A 124 -25.10 -1.94 -6.13
CA GLN A 124 -26.36 -1.18 -6.06
C GLN A 124 -26.16 0.13 -5.27
N PRO A 125 -27.11 1.10 -5.40
CA PRO A 125 -27.18 2.23 -4.49
C PRO A 125 -27.22 1.76 -3.03
N TYR A 126 -26.73 2.60 -2.11
CA TYR A 126 -26.63 2.23 -0.70
C TYR A 126 -27.99 1.82 -0.12
N LYS A 127 -27.99 0.73 0.64
CA LYS A 127 -29.13 0.27 1.45
C LYS A 127 -28.62 -0.09 2.83
N ASP A 128 -29.35 0.31 3.86
CA ASP A 128 -28.97 0.05 5.26
C ASP A 128 -28.79 -1.43 5.56
N GLU A 129 -29.57 -2.31 4.93
CA GLU A 129 -29.42 -3.76 5.05
C GLU A 129 -28.03 -4.25 4.62
N PHE A 130 -27.48 -3.72 3.53
CA PHE A 130 -26.16 -4.11 3.03
C PHE A 130 -25.07 -3.54 3.94
N GLY A 131 -25.23 -2.27 4.35
CA GLY A 131 -24.33 -1.62 5.30
C GLY A 131 -24.29 -2.34 6.65
N GLN A 132 -25.43 -2.82 7.15
CA GLN A 132 -25.52 -3.55 8.43
C GLN A 132 -24.78 -4.89 8.36
N VAL A 133 -25.02 -5.70 7.32
CA VAL A 133 -24.33 -6.99 7.15
C VAL A 133 -22.81 -6.80 7.07
N TYR A 134 -22.36 -5.79 6.31
CA TYR A 134 -20.93 -5.48 6.21
C TYR A 134 -20.35 -4.99 7.55
N ARG A 135 -21.04 -4.07 8.22
CA ARG A 135 -20.61 -3.53 9.52
C ARG A 135 -20.43 -4.64 10.55
N ASP A 136 -21.40 -5.53 10.69
CA ASP A 136 -21.38 -6.60 11.68
C ASP A 136 -20.25 -7.60 11.40
N ALA A 137 -20.07 -7.99 10.14
CA ALA A 137 -18.99 -8.89 9.75
C ALA A 137 -17.61 -8.25 9.94
N SER A 138 -17.40 -7.02 9.47
CA SER A 138 -16.13 -6.29 9.61
C SER A 138 -15.78 -6.05 11.07
N LEU A 139 -16.76 -5.67 11.92
CA LEU A 139 -16.56 -5.55 13.36
C LEU A 139 -16.14 -6.87 13.99
N SER A 140 -16.81 -7.98 13.62
CA SER A 140 -16.43 -9.30 14.11
C SER A 140 -15.02 -9.69 13.67
N ILE A 141 -14.64 -9.44 12.41
CA ILE A 141 -13.30 -9.73 11.90
C ILE A 141 -12.23 -8.98 12.70
N ILE A 142 -12.42 -7.67 12.92
CA ILE A 142 -11.50 -6.83 13.68
C ILE A 142 -11.33 -7.36 15.10
N ARG A 143 -12.44 -7.67 15.78
CA ARG A 143 -12.42 -8.18 17.16
C ARG A 143 -11.77 -9.54 17.24
N THR A 144 -12.08 -10.46 16.33
CA THR A 144 -11.43 -11.77 16.26
C THR A 144 -9.91 -11.64 16.09
N PHE A 145 -9.43 -10.75 15.21
CA PHE A 145 -7.99 -10.48 15.09
C PHE A 145 -7.39 -9.94 16.40
N LYS A 146 -8.03 -8.95 17.03
CA LYS A 146 -7.55 -8.37 18.30
C LYS A 146 -7.51 -9.39 19.43
N GLU A 147 -8.51 -10.26 19.52
CA GLU A 147 -8.58 -11.38 20.48
C GLU A 147 -7.40 -12.35 20.33
N HIS A 148 -6.84 -12.48 19.12
CA HIS A 148 -5.65 -13.29 18.82
C HIS A 148 -4.35 -12.47 18.83
N GLY A 149 -4.37 -11.24 19.36
CA GLY A 149 -3.18 -10.38 19.46
C GLY A 149 -2.71 -9.79 18.12
N VAL A 150 -3.55 -9.81 17.08
CA VAL A 150 -3.25 -9.31 15.74
C VAL A 150 -3.67 -7.85 15.64
N ARG A 151 -2.74 -6.95 15.27
CA ARG A 151 -3.08 -5.56 14.93
C ARG A 151 -3.82 -5.52 13.59
N VAL A 152 -4.71 -4.56 13.40
CA VAL A 152 -5.52 -4.46 12.18
C VAL A 152 -5.31 -3.12 11.50
N ILE A 153 -5.27 -3.13 10.17
CA ILE A 153 -5.44 -1.96 9.31
C ILE A 153 -6.65 -2.24 8.40
N GLN A 154 -7.76 -1.56 8.67
CA GLN A 154 -8.97 -1.68 7.87
C GLN A 154 -8.84 -0.81 6.61
N GLY A 155 -8.89 -1.42 5.44
CA GLY A 155 -8.89 -0.73 4.15
C GLY A 155 -10.29 -0.63 3.56
N SER A 156 -10.60 0.52 2.97
CA SER A 156 -11.82 0.67 2.19
C SER A 156 -11.71 0.01 0.82
N ALA A 157 -12.83 -0.30 0.17
CA ALA A 157 -12.84 -0.59 -1.26
C ALA A 157 -12.36 0.60 -2.10
N GLY A 158 -11.95 0.33 -3.34
CA GLY A 158 -11.75 1.34 -4.38
C GLY A 158 -13.08 1.84 -4.98
N THR A 159 -13.01 2.42 -6.18
CA THR A 159 -14.17 2.94 -6.91
C THR A 159 -14.62 2.02 -8.04
N VAL A 160 -15.83 2.25 -8.53
CA VAL A 160 -16.35 1.68 -9.77
C VAL A 160 -16.14 2.68 -10.91
N GLY A 161 -15.48 2.24 -11.99
CA GLY A 161 -15.17 3.07 -13.15
C GLY A 161 -16.22 3.05 -14.27
N LYS A 162 -16.97 1.95 -14.36
CA LYS A 162 -18.12 1.77 -15.28
C LYS A 162 -19.08 0.72 -14.73
N MET A 163 -20.31 0.69 -15.26
CA MET A 163 -21.28 -0.32 -14.84
C MET A 163 -20.77 -1.74 -15.16
N PRO A 164 -20.70 -2.64 -14.17
CA PRO A 164 -20.18 -3.99 -14.36
C PRO A 164 -21.22 -4.87 -15.04
N SER A 165 -21.14 -5.00 -16.37
CA SER A 165 -22.14 -5.69 -17.18
C SER A 165 -22.30 -7.19 -16.87
N TRP A 166 -21.30 -7.80 -16.24
CA TRP A 166 -21.34 -9.20 -15.79
C TRP A 166 -22.08 -9.39 -14.46
N VAL A 167 -22.46 -8.32 -13.76
CA VAL A 167 -23.25 -8.38 -12.54
C VAL A 167 -24.72 -8.15 -12.87
N GLN A 168 -25.48 -9.24 -13.03
CA GLN A 168 -26.90 -9.19 -13.41
C GLN A 168 -27.78 -8.35 -12.46
N ARG A 169 -27.42 -8.29 -11.18
CA ARG A 169 -28.15 -7.56 -10.14
C ARG A 169 -27.70 -6.11 -9.96
N ALA A 170 -26.79 -5.62 -10.80
CA ALA A 170 -26.29 -4.25 -10.68
C ALA A 170 -27.41 -3.25 -10.99
N GLN A 171 -27.52 -2.18 -10.19
CA GLN A 171 -28.58 -1.17 -10.31
C GLN A 171 -28.02 0.24 -10.12
N GLY A 172 -28.74 1.24 -10.62
CA GLY A 172 -28.34 2.65 -10.52
C GLY A 172 -27.31 3.07 -11.56
N THR A 173 -26.64 4.18 -11.27
CA THR A 173 -25.56 4.77 -12.08
C THR A 173 -24.19 4.50 -11.46
N ILE A 174 -23.12 4.77 -12.20
CA ILE A 174 -21.74 4.71 -11.67
C ILE A 174 -21.59 5.61 -10.44
N ASP A 175 -22.22 6.78 -10.45
CA ASP A 175 -22.21 7.71 -9.31
C ASP A 175 -22.96 7.13 -8.10
N ASP A 176 -24.12 6.48 -8.30
CA ASP A 176 -24.83 5.80 -7.21
C ASP A 176 -23.97 4.68 -6.58
N LEU A 177 -23.23 3.93 -7.40
CA LEU A 177 -22.32 2.88 -6.92
C LEU A 177 -21.16 3.46 -6.12
N ASN A 178 -20.56 4.55 -6.58
CA ASN A 178 -19.47 5.21 -5.86
C ASN A 178 -19.96 5.93 -4.60
N ARG A 179 -21.17 6.49 -4.57
CA ARG A 179 -21.79 6.99 -3.33
C ARG A 179 -22.04 5.86 -2.34
N SER A 180 -22.49 4.71 -2.83
CA SER A 180 -22.64 3.50 -2.01
C SER A 180 -21.31 3.09 -1.41
N LEU A 181 -20.25 2.96 -2.20
CA LEU A 181 -18.90 2.64 -1.70
C LEU A 181 -18.34 3.71 -0.76
N SER A 182 -18.67 5.00 -0.96
CA SER A 182 -18.34 6.07 -0.02
C SER A 182 -19.01 5.87 1.34
N GLU A 183 -20.25 5.38 1.39
CA GLU A 183 -20.91 5.07 2.67
C GLU A 183 -20.32 3.83 3.35
N PHE A 184 -19.91 2.82 2.58
CA PHE A 184 -19.17 1.67 3.11
C PHE A 184 -17.80 2.08 3.66
N ARG A 185 -17.06 2.96 2.96
CA ARG A 185 -15.86 3.60 3.49
C ARG A 185 -16.14 4.35 4.80
N ASN A 186 -17.27 5.04 4.91
CA ASN A 186 -17.67 5.71 6.16
C ASN A 186 -17.97 4.71 7.29
N ILE A 187 -18.46 3.51 6.98
CA ILE A 187 -18.56 2.41 7.96
C ILE A 187 -17.17 2.00 8.41
N ASP A 188 -16.22 1.85 7.49
CA ASP A 188 -14.83 1.48 7.82
C ASP A 188 -14.16 2.50 8.73
N VAL A 189 -14.30 3.79 8.44
CA VAL A 189 -13.77 4.88 9.30
C VAL A 189 -14.32 4.76 10.73
N ARG A 190 -15.64 4.62 10.87
CA ARG A 190 -16.28 4.50 12.20
C ARG A 190 -15.81 3.26 12.96
N LEU A 191 -15.62 2.14 12.26
CA LEU A 191 -15.11 0.91 12.87
C LEU A 191 -13.64 1.07 13.29
N ALA A 192 -12.82 1.73 12.46
CA ALA A 192 -11.42 2.00 12.77
C ALA A 192 -11.27 2.89 14.01
N GLU A 193 -12.09 3.94 14.12
CA GLU A 193 -12.15 4.80 15.32
C GLU A 193 -12.66 4.04 16.54
N GLN A 194 -13.79 3.33 16.41
CA GLN A 194 -14.41 2.58 17.51
C GLN A 194 -13.48 1.51 18.08
N GLU A 195 -12.79 0.76 17.21
CA GLU A 195 -11.93 -0.34 17.60
C GLU A 195 -10.45 0.07 17.74
N GLN A 196 -10.13 1.35 17.51
CA GLN A 196 -8.78 1.92 17.61
C GLN A 196 -7.76 1.13 16.76
N VAL A 197 -8.11 0.90 15.50
CA VAL A 197 -7.27 0.19 14.52
C VAL A 197 -6.86 1.14 13.40
N GLY A 198 -5.83 0.78 12.63
CA GLY A 198 -5.40 1.59 11.50
C GLY A 198 -6.46 1.63 10.40
N PHE A 199 -6.47 2.69 9.60
CA PHE A 199 -7.35 2.83 8.43
C PHE A 199 -6.54 3.16 7.18
N ALA A 200 -6.78 2.42 6.10
CA ALA A 200 -6.22 2.67 4.78
C ALA A 200 -7.31 3.14 3.81
N ASP A 201 -7.31 4.44 3.51
CA ASP A 201 -8.29 5.03 2.59
C ASP A 201 -7.89 4.78 1.13
N VAL A 202 -8.44 3.74 0.53
CA VAL A 202 -8.27 3.44 -0.89
C VAL A 202 -9.26 4.24 -1.73
N PHE A 203 -10.46 4.48 -1.20
CA PHE A 203 -11.59 5.03 -1.94
C PHE A 203 -11.31 6.47 -2.39
N VAL A 204 -10.92 7.36 -1.47
CA VAL A 204 -10.75 8.79 -1.79
C VAL A 204 -9.64 9.01 -2.82
N PRO A 205 -8.42 8.42 -2.67
CA PRO A 205 -7.39 8.53 -3.69
C PRO A 205 -7.84 7.98 -5.04
N MET A 206 -8.53 6.83 -5.09
CA MET A 206 -9.00 6.28 -6.36
C MET A 206 -10.11 7.12 -7.01
N LEU A 207 -10.98 7.75 -6.21
CA LEU A 207 -12.03 8.65 -6.70
C LEU A 207 -11.43 9.91 -7.31
N VAL A 208 -10.57 10.60 -6.55
CA VAL A 208 -9.96 11.87 -6.97
C VAL A 208 -9.00 11.64 -8.14
N GLN A 209 -8.10 10.67 -8.01
CA GLN A 209 -7.10 10.44 -9.06
C GLN A 209 -7.68 9.75 -10.30
N GLY A 210 -8.75 8.97 -10.16
CA GLY A 210 -9.49 8.46 -11.31
C GLY A 210 -10.13 9.57 -12.15
N PHE A 211 -10.72 10.56 -11.47
CA PHE A 211 -11.29 11.73 -12.13
C PHE A 211 -10.21 12.58 -12.83
N GLU A 212 -9.13 12.92 -12.14
CA GLU A 212 -8.05 13.74 -12.70
C GLU A 212 -7.28 13.02 -13.82
N ALA A 213 -7.04 11.70 -13.68
CA ALA A 213 -6.39 10.92 -14.72
C ALA A 213 -7.22 10.87 -16.01
N LYS A 214 -8.56 10.72 -15.92
CA LYS A 214 -9.43 10.79 -17.11
C LYS A 214 -9.39 12.17 -17.76
N ARG A 215 -9.40 13.25 -16.98
CA ARG A 215 -9.26 14.61 -17.52
C ARG A 215 -7.93 14.83 -18.23
N ARG A 216 -6.85 14.22 -17.72
CA ARG A 216 -5.49 14.39 -18.24
C ARG A 216 -5.15 13.49 -19.42
N TYR A 217 -5.58 12.23 -19.37
CA TYR A 217 -5.15 11.17 -20.29
C TYR A 217 -6.30 10.62 -21.16
N GLY A 218 -7.54 11.03 -20.90
CA GLY A 218 -8.74 10.60 -21.63
C GLY A 218 -9.51 9.48 -20.94
N ASP A 219 -10.73 9.22 -21.43
CA ASP A 219 -11.67 8.26 -20.84
C ASP A 219 -11.19 6.80 -20.84
N ASP A 220 -10.24 6.49 -21.71
CA ASP A 220 -9.61 5.17 -21.76
C ASP A 220 -8.75 4.89 -20.52
N TYR A 221 -8.29 5.91 -19.78
CA TYR A 221 -7.56 5.72 -18.54
C TYR A 221 -8.53 5.31 -17.41
N MET A 222 -8.48 4.04 -17.01
CA MET A 222 -9.43 3.44 -16.08
C MET A 222 -8.70 2.91 -14.84
N ILE A 223 -8.54 3.79 -13.84
CA ILE A 223 -7.90 3.42 -12.56
C ILE A 223 -8.61 2.25 -11.85
N ALA A 224 -9.93 2.17 -11.98
CA ALA A 224 -10.76 1.09 -11.45
C ALA A 224 -10.74 -0.18 -12.33
N GLY A 225 -9.96 -0.20 -13.41
CA GLY A 225 -9.87 -1.32 -14.34
C GLY A 225 -10.71 -1.15 -15.60
N LYS A 226 -10.29 -1.85 -16.66
CA LYS A 226 -11.02 -1.87 -17.95
C LYS A 226 -12.38 -2.53 -17.85
N ASP A 227 -12.62 -3.35 -16.85
CA ASP A 227 -13.93 -3.91 -16.57
C ASP A 227 -14.75 -2.94 -15.66
N GLY A 228 -14.08 -2.06 -14.92
CA GLY A 228 -14.68 -1.05 -14.05
C GLY A 228 -14.71 -1.45 -12.58
N VAL A 229 -14.18 -2.61 -12.22
CA VAL A 229 -14.11 -3.12 -10.84
C VAL A 229 -12.70 -3.56 -10.45
N HIS A 230 -11.95 -4.19 -11.37
CA HIS A 230 -10.64 -4.80 -11.10
C HIS A 230 -9.49 -3.94 -11.65
N PRO A 231 -8.79 -3.17 -10.79
CA PRO A 231 -7.74 -2.25 -11.23
C PRO A 231 -6.61 -2.92 -12.01
N GLY A 232 -5.98 -2.11 -12.87
CA GLY A 232 -4.66 -2.40 -13.45
C GLY A 232 -3.52 -1.94 -12.51
N TRP A 233 -2.28 -1.95 -13.00
CA TRP A 233 -1.10 -1.64 -12.19
C TRP A 233 -1.12 -0.23 -11.59
N ALA A 234 -1.63 0.77 -12.30
CA ALA A 234 -1.71 2.13 -11.76
C ALA A 234 -2.66 2.22 -10.56
N GLY A 235 -3.85 1.62 -10.66
CA GLY A 235 -4.81 1.58 -9.56
C GLY A 235 -4.33 0.74 -8.39
N HIS A 236 -3.73 -0.42 -8.65
CA HIS A 236 -3.10 -1.25 -7.60
C HIS A 236 -1.95 -0.54 -6.89
N LEU A 237 -1.20 0.34 -7.56
CA LEU A 237 -0.21 1.17 -6.87
C LEU A 237 -0.90 2.21 -5.97
N VAL A 238 -1.96 2.88 -6.42
CA VAL A 238 -2.72 3.80 -5.55
C VAL A 238 -3.27 3.09 -4.30
N MET A 239 -3.74 1.84 -4.46
CA MET A 239 -4.14 0.99 -3.33
C MET A 239 -2.96 0.69 -2.40
N ALA A 240 -1.83 0.22 -2.94
CA ALA A 240 -0.65 -0.09 -2.14
C ALA A 240 -0.12 1.14 -1.40
N TYR A 241 -0.12 2.31 -2.05
CA TYR A 241 0.23 3.59 -1.44
C TYR A 241 -0.64 3.90 -0.21
N ALA A 242 -1.97 3.71 -0.30
CA ALA A 242 -2.88 3.94 0.82
C ALA A 242 -2.54 3.03 2.01
N PHE A 243 -2.28 1.73 1.78
CA PHE A 243 -1.90 0.80 2.84
C PHE A 243 -0.52 1.08 3.43
N LEU A 244 0.49 1.37 2.60
CA LEU A 244 1.84 1.68 3.07
C LEU A 244 1.86 2.96 3.90
N ARG A 245 1.06 3.97 3.53
CA ARG A 245 0.86 5.18 4.34
C ARG A 245 0.13 4.89 5.65
N ALA A 246 -0.91 4.06 5.61
CA ALA A 246 -1.63 3.63 6.83
C ALA A 246 -0.75 2.85 7.81
N MET A 247 0.31 2.17 7.32
CA MET A 247 1.32 1.53 8.15
C MET A 247 2.28 2.52 8.83
N GLY A 248 2.23 3.81 8.47
CA GLY A 248 3.12 4.85 9.00
C GLY A 248 4.51 4.86 8.40
N LEU A 249 4.69 4.30 7.20
CA LEU A 249 5.96 4.35 6.47
C LEU A 249 6.21 5.77 5.98
N ASP A 250 7.43 6.25 6.20
CA ASP A 250 7.80 7.65 5.94
C ASP A 250 8.50 7.86 4.60
N GLY A 251 8.89 6.80 3.90
CA GLY A 251 9.57 6.85 2.61
C GLY A 251 11.03 7.32 2.64
N GLN A 252 11.64 7.46 3.81
CA GLN A 252 13.04 7.83 3.93
C GLN A 252 13.92 6.62 3.63
N ILE A 253 14.21 6.40 2.34
CA ILE A 253 15.03 5.27 1.89
C ILE A 253 16.49 5.48 2.26
N GLY A 254 17.03 6.65 1.88
CA GLY A 254 18.46 6.92 2.01
C GLY A 254 18.86 8.34 1.67
N THR A 255 20.01 8.76 2.16
CA THR A 255 20.65 10.01 1.75
C THR A 255 22.16 9.81 1.62
N ILE A 256 22.69 10.15 0.44
CA ILE A 256 24.11 10.27 0.18
C ILE A 256 24.45 11.75 0.15
N THR A 257 25.38 12.19 0.98
CA THR A 257 25.88 13.56 1.01
C THR A 257 27.31 13.58 0.51
N VAL A 258 27.63 14.46 -0.42
CA VAL A 258 28.99 14.67 -0.94
C VAL A 258 29.38 16.13 -0.77
N ASP A 259 30.56 16.39 -0.25
CA ASP A 259 31.16 17.72 -0.20
C ASP A 259 32.28 17.82 -1.24
N MET A 260 32.06 18.63 -2.28
CA MET A 260 33.02 18.78 -3.36
C MET A 260 34.25 19.62 -2.99
N ALA A 261 34.21 20.38 -1.88
CA ALA A 261 35.35 21.22 -1.49
C ALA A 261 36.52 20.38 -0.92
N ASN A 262 36.21 19.30 -0.21
CA ASN A 262 37.20 18.46 0.46
C ASN A 262 37.11 16.97 0.09
N GLY A 263 36.19 16.60 -0.80
CA GLY A 263 36.01 15.22 -1.27
C GLY A 263 35.39 14.27 -0.24
N GLN A 264 34.85 14.79 0.87
CA GLN A 264 34.21 13.96 1.90
C GLN A 264 32.81 13.54 1.46
N ALA A 265 32.39 12.35 1.88
CA ALA A 265 31.04 11.87 1.71
C ALA A 265 30.49 11.29 3.01
N ALA A 266 29.17 11.27 3.13
CA ALA A 266 28.43 10.57 4.18
C ALA A 266 27.25 9.82 3.57
N ALA A 267 26.84 8.72 4.20
CA ALA A 267 25.69 7.94 3.80
C ALA A 267 24.82 7.64 5.04
N SER A 268 23.49 7.69 4.89
CA SER A 268 22.55 7.38 5.96
C SER A 268 22.45 5.87 6.24
N GLU A 269 21.71 5.49 7.28
CA GLU A 269 21.40 4.10 7.60
C GLU A 269 20.94 3.29 6.36
N GLY A 270 21.40 2.05 6.26
CA GLY A 270 21.16 1.18 5.11
C GLY A 270 22.15 1.36 3.96
N HIS A 271 23.08 2.31 4.07
CA HIS A 271 24.06 2.63 3.03
C HIS A 271 25.46 2.77 3.62
N ARG A 272 26.43 2.09 3.02
CA ARG A 272 27.83 2.09 3.44
C ARG A 272 28.70 2.66 2.33
N LEU A 273 29.45 3.71 2.64
CA LEU A 273 30.46 4.23 1.73
C LEU A 273 31.59 3.19 1.58
N LEU A 274 31.95 2.90 0.34
CA LEU A 274 33.10 2.06 0.00
C LEU A 274 34.31 2.92 -0.35
N SER A 275 34.10 3.98 -1.14
CA SER A 275 35.11 4.95 -1.49
C SER A 275 34.47 6.31 -1.77
N ALA A 276 35.22 7.39 -1.52
CA ALA A 276 34.84 8.76 -1.86
C ALA A 276 36.07 9.46 -2.43
N GLU A 277 35.97 9.85 -3.69
CA GLU A 277 36.99 10.56 -4.44
C GLU A 277 36.37 11.81 -5.07
N SER A 278 37.20 12.74 -5.56
CA SER A 278 36.71 13.93 -6.23
C SER A 278 35.82 13.56 -7.43
N GLY A 279 34.54 13.88 -7.33
CA GLY A 279 33.55 13.62 -8.39
C GLY A 279 33.06 12.18 -8.50
N ARG A 280 33.38 11.30 -7.53
CA ARG A 280 32.93 9.89 -7.55
C ARG A 280 32.72 9.37 -6.13
N VAL A 281 31.57 8.75 -5.89
CA VAL A 281 31.31 8.03 -4.63
C VAL A 281 30.80 6.64 -4.94
N GLU A 282 31.39 5.64 -4.28
CA GLU A 282 30.95 4.25 -4.33
C GLU A 282 30.28 3.87 -3.03
N VAL A 283 29.13 3.22 -3.15
CA VAL A 283 28.25 2.90 -2.03
C VAL A 283 27.78 1.45 -2.17
N GLU A 284 27.74 0.74 -1.06
CA GLU A 284 26.99 -0.52 -0.92
C GLU A 284 25.70 -0.23 -0.17
N SER A 285 24.56 -0.52 -0.79
CA SER A 285 23.23 -0.22 -0.26
C SER A 285 22.45 -1.49 0.04
N SER A 286 21.91 -1.56 1.25
CA SER A 286 20.98 -2.60 1.71
C SER A 286 19.57 -2.06 1.93
N ARG A 287 19.26 -0.86 1.45
CA ARG A 287 17.89 -0.34 1.32
C ARG A 287 17.73 0.18 -0.09
N TYR A 288 16.70 -0.26 -0.80
CA TYR A 288 16.49 0.10 -2.20
C TYR A 288 15.44 1.19 -2.30
N PRO A 289 15.56 2.10 -3.27
CA PRO A 289 14.37 2.77 -3.76
C PRO A 289 13.46 1.75 -4.45
N TYR A 290 12.16 1.96 -4.33
CA TYR A 290 11.18 1.22 -5.11
C TYR A 290 11.35 1.57 -6.59
N CYS A 291 11.58 0.57 -7.43
CA CYS A 291 11.86 0.76 -8.85
C CYS A 291 10.61 0.44 -9.68
N ALA A 292 10.24 1.34 -10.59
CA ALA A 292 9.19 1.07 -11.57
C ALA A 292 9.58 1.70 -12.91
N THR A 293 9.54 0.89 -13.96
CA THR A 293 9.78 1.32 -15.34
C THR A 293 8.48 1.37 -16.13
N GLY A 294 8.53 1.99 -17.31
CA GLY A 294 7.42 2.00 -18.26
C GLY A 294 6.75 3.36 -18.39
N PRO A 295 5.67 3.43 -19.20
CA PRO A 295 4.93 4.66 -19.46
C PRO A 295 4.35 5.28 -18.19
N ALA A 296 4.30 6.61 -18.14
CA ALA A 296 3.79 7.38 -16.99
C ALA A 296 2.31 7.77 -17.12
N ASP A 297 1.67 7.42 -18.23
CA ASP A 297 0.37 7.92 -18.68
C ASP A 297 -0.62 6.82 -19.09
N VAL A 298 -0.34 5.56 -18.75
CA VAL A 298 -1.24 4.42 -19.01
C VAL A 298 -1.55 3.66 -17.72
N ASP A 299 -2.80 3.24 -17.56
CA ASP A 299 -3.32 2.57 -16.36
C ASP A 299 -2.73 1.16 -16.11
N SER A 300 -2.10 0.57 -17.13
CA SER A 300 -1.37 -0.69 -17.05
C SER A 300 0.07 -0.55 -16.53
N SER A 301 0.49 0.63 -16.08
CA SER A 301 1.85 0.88 -15.58
C SER A 301 1.88 1.26 -14.10
N ILE A 302 2.75 0.60 -13.33
CA ILE A 302 3.07 0.95 -11.94
C ILE A 302 3.58 2.40 -11.88
N ARG A 303 4.47 2.77 -12.80
CA ARG A 303 5.04 4.12 -12.86
C ARG A 303 3.97 5.19 -13.10
N SER A 304 2.94 4.89 -13.90
CA SER A 304 1.83 5.83 -14.07
C SER A 304 1.09 6.06 -12.75
N GLY A 305 0.81 5.00 -11.99
CA GLY A 305 0.25 5.13 -10.65
C GLY A 305 1.11 6.02 -9.73
N MET A 306 2.45 5.96 -9.86
CA MET A 306 3.37 6.74 -9.01
C MET A 306 3.29 8.24 -9.31
N THR A 307 2.69 8.62 -10.44
CA THR A 307 2.43 10.02 -10.79
C THR A 307 1.05 10.50 -10.33
N LEU A 308 0.15 9.60 -9.96
CA LEU A 308 -1.20 9.92 -9.48
C LEU A 308 -1.23 10.25 -7.98
N VAL A 309 -0.30 9.67 -7.22
CA VAL A 309 -0.11 9.95 -5.80
C VAL A 309 1.32 10.42 -5.59
N PRO A 310 1.62 11.18 -4.53
CA PRO A 310 2.99 11.64 -4.20
C PRO A 310 3.88 10.47 -3.72
N PHE A 311 3.99 9.39 -4.50
CA PHE A 311 4.66 8.17 -4.10
C PHE A 311 6.16 8.39 -3.86
N ASN A 312 6.81 9.15 -4.73
CA ASN A 312 8.24 9.43 -4.58
C ASN A 312 8.52 10.36 -3.40
N GLU A 313 7.64 11.31 -3.18
CA GLU A 313 7.73 12.30 -2.12
C GLU A 313 7.45 11.67 -0.76
N ASP A 314 6.51 10.72 -0.67
CA ASP A 314 6.04 10.19 0.61
C ASP A 314 6.59 8.80 0.95
N LEU A 315 6.93 7.98 -0.05
CA LEU A 315 7.33 6.58 0.15
C LEU A 315 8.69 6.22 -0.48
N ASN A 316 9.31 7.05 -1.32
CA ASN A 316 10.45 6.61 -2.12
C ASN A 316 11.53 7.70 -2.31
N ARG A 317 12.06 8.24 -1.21
CA ARG A 317 13.12 9.25 -1.21
C ARG A 317 14.50 8.63 -1.02
N PHE A 318 15.24 8.48 -2.12
CA PHE A 318 16.68 8.18 -2.12
C PHE A 318 17.43 9.43 -2.58
N SER A 319 17.89 10.24 -1.62
CA SER A 319 18.37 11.59 -1.91
C SER A 319 19.88 11.68 -2.10
N LEU A 320 20.30 12.53 -3.03
CA LEU A 320 21.69 13.00 -3.14
C LEU A 320 21.76 14.48 -2.77
N ILE A 321 22.61 14.81 -1.79
CA ILE A 321 22.95 16.18 -1.41
C ILE A 321 24.39 16.45 -1.82
N VAL A 322 24.64 17.49 -2.62
CA VAL A 322 26.00 17.94 -2.96
C VAL A 322 26.25 19.32 -2.37
N LYS A 323 27.13 19.36 -1.37
CA LYS A 323 27.65 20.59 -0.77
C LYS A 323 28.77 21.15 -1.64
N ASN A 324 28.89 22.48 -1.62
CA ASN A 324 29.93 23.21 -2.36
C ASN A 324 29.98 22.89 -3.86
N ALA A 325 28.81 22.57 -4.46
CA ALA A 325 28.70 22.43 -5.91
C ALA A 325 29.04 23.76 -6.61
N PRO A 326 29.76 23.73 -7.74
CA PRO A 326 30.14 24.94 -8.48
C PRO A 326 28.91 25.68 -9.00
N ALA A 327 29.04 26.99 -9.25
CA ALA A 327 27.93 27.82 -9.70
C ALA A 327 27.25 27.31 -10.98
N GLY A 328 28.01 26.67 -11.88
CA GLY A 328 27.49 26.02 -13.10
C GLY A 328 26.64 24.76 -12.86
N GLY A 329 26.61 24.25 -11.62
CA GLY A 329 25.94 23.02 -11.25
C GLY A 329 26.77 21.77 -11.56
N CYS A 330 26.14 20.60 -11.49
CA CYS A 330 26.79 19.34 -11.80
C CYS A 330 25.95 18.47 -12.72
N ARG A 331 26.62 17.64 -13.52
CA ARG A 331 26.05 16.45 -14.13
C ARG A 331 26.22 15.29 -13.17
N ILE A 332 25.12 14.64 -12.83
CA ILE A 332 25.06 13.45 -11.99
C ILE A 332 24.80 12.24 -12.87
N THR A 333 25.66 11.24 -12.80
CA THR A 333 25.49 9.96 -13.48
C THR A 333 25.26 8.87 -12.44
N TRP A 334 24.20 8.09 -12.63
CA TRP A 334 23.84 6.98 -11.75
C TRP A 334 23.32 5.81 -12.58
N GLY A 335 24.02 4.68 -12.52
CA GLY A 335 23.91 3.63 -13.53
C GLY A 335 24.38 4.15 -14.89
N GLU A 336 23.58 3.92 -15.94
CA GLU A 336 23.89 4.36 -17.31
C GLU A 336 23.29 5.73 -17.66
N THR A 337 22.47 6.28 -16.79
CA THR A 337 21.72 7.52 -17.04
C THR A 337 22.44 8.72 -16.42
N SER A 338 22.33 9.90 -17.04
CA SER A 338 22.86 11.16 -16.51
C SER A 338 21.82 12.27 -16.52
N LYS A 339 21.79 13.08 -15.46
CA LYS A 339 20.95 14.29 -15.35
C LYS A 339 21.78 15.48 -14.86
N SER A 340 21.40 16.68 -15.28
CA SER A 340 22.08 17.92 -14.86
C SER A 340 21.24 18.68 -13.85
N TYR A 341 21.90 19.19 -12.82
CA TYR A 341 21.26 19.92 -11.73
C TYR A 341 22.02 21.20 -11.42
N THR A 342 21.28 22.21 -10.98
CA THR A 342 21.87 23.44 -10.44
C THR A 342 22.49 23.19 -9.06
N ALA A 343 23.44 24.04 -8.66
CA ALA A 343 24.00 23.98 -7.31
C ALA A 343 22.93 24.12 -6.21
N THR A 344 21.86 24.88 -6.47
CA THR A 344 20.75 25.07 -5.52
C THR A 344 19.95 23.79 -5.35
N GLN A 345 19.60 23.10 -6.44
CA GLN A 345 18.91 21.80 -6.36
C GLN A 345 19.76 20.77 -5.62
N LEU A 346 21.05 20.67 -5.96
CA LEU A 346 21.93 19.70 -5.33
C LEU A 346 22.14 19.97 -3.84
N ARG A 347 22.21 21.24 -3.42
CA ARG A 347 22.32 21.61 -2.01
C ARG A 347 21.03 21.35 -1.22
N ALA A 348 19.87 21.52 -1.86
CA ALA A 348 18.58 21.18 -1.27
C ALA A 348 18.37 19.66 -1.16
N GLY A 349 18.99 18.89 -2.06
CA GLY A 349 18.83 17.46 -2.18
C GLY A 349 17.93 17.09 -3.35
N VAL A 350 18.41 16.18 -4.21
CA VAL A 350 17.64 15.67 -5.36
C VAL A 350 17.25 14.21 -5.09
N ASN A 351 16.01 13.82 -5.40
CA ASN A 351 15.56 12.44 -5.22
C ASN A 351 15.98 11.60 -6.44
N LEU A 352 17.04 10.81 -6.28
CA LEU A 352 17.56 9.96 -7.35
C LEU A 352 16.52 8.92 -7.82
N ALA A 353 15.69 8.40 -6.90
CA ALA A 353 14.66 7.42 -7.24
C ALA A 353 13.59 7.98 -8.18
N ALA A 354 13.20 9.24 -7.98
CA ALA A 354 12.24 9.92 -8.84
C ALA A 354 12.84 10.27 -10.22
N ASP A 355 14.12 10.63 -10.21
CA ASP A 355 14.78 11.17 -11.38
C ASP A 355 15.39 10.11 -12.32
N PHE A 356 15.80 8.97 -11.80
CA PHE A 356 16.50 7.94 -12.56
C PHE A 356 15.61 6.68 -12.62
N GLU A 357 14.77 6.62 -13.66
CA GLU A 357 13.83 5.52 -13.90
C GLU A 357 14.53 4.15 -13.91
N ILE A 358 15.56 4.04 -14.74
CA ILE A 358 16.45 2.89 -14.75
C ILE A 358 17.69 3.29 -13.95
N ASN A 359 17.96 2.54 -12.90
CA ASN A 359 19.03 2.82 -11.96
C ASN A 359 19.69 1.51 -11.50
N PRO A 360 20.81 1.58 -10.74
CA PRO A 360 21.56 0.39 -10.33
C PRO A 360 20.77 -0.65 -9.51
N PHE A 361 19.62 -0.29 -8.95
CA PHE A 361 18.76 -1.24 -8.22
C PHE A 361 17.77 -1.97 -9.12
N SER A 362 17.49 -1.50 -10.33
CA SER A 362 16.35 -1.95 -11.15
C SER A 362 16.35 -3.47 -11.41
N GLU A 363 17.49 -4.06 -11.77
CA GLU A 363 17.60 -5.50 -12.03
C GLU A 363 17.41 -6.34 -10.76
N VAL A 364 18.06 -5.95 -9.65
CA VAL A 364 17.97 -6.68 -8.38
C VAL A 364 16.58 -6.57 -7.77
N PHE A 365 15.98 -5.37 -7.84
CA PHE A 365 14.59 -5.14 -7.47
C PHE A 365 13.65 -6.07 -8.24
N HIS A 366 13.82 -6.17 -9.56
CA HIS A 366 12.97 -7.02 -10.40
C HIS A 366 13.04 -8.50 -9.97
N ARG A 367 14.23 -9.01 -9.63
CA ARG A 367 14.38 -10.39 -9.14
C ARG A 367 13.62 -10.65 -7.83
N VAL A 368 13.64 -9.69 -6.89
CA VAL A 368 12.85 -9.78 -5.64
C VAL A 368 11.36 -9.80 -5.97
N ASP A 369 10.92 -8.88 -6.83
CA ASP A 369 9.53 -8.73 -7.22
C ASP A 369 8.97 -9.98 -7.95
N GLU A 370 9.78 -10.65 -8.76
CA GLU A 370 9.42 -11.94 -9.38
C GLU A 370 9.32 -13.08 -8.36
N ALA A 371 10.24 -13.15 -7.39
CA ALA A 371 10.17 -14.13 -6.32
C ALA A 371 8.90 -13.94 -5.46
N VAL A 372 8.55 -12.68 -5.16
CA VAL A 372 7.29 -12.33 -4.47
C VAL A 372 6.09 -12.80 -5.28
N ALA A 373 6.07 -12.54 -6.59
CA ALA A 373 4.99 -12.97 -7.47
C ALA A 373 4.82 -14.50 -7.47
N ALA A 374 5.91 -15.25 -7.60
CA ALA A 374 5.89 -16.71 -7.58
C ALA A 374 5.37 -17.26 -6.24
N LYS A 375 5.81 -16.68 -5.13
CA LYS A 375 5.32 -17.03 -3.79
C LYS A 375 3.82 -16.77 -3.66
N GLN A 376 3.34 -15.58 -4.01
CA GLN A 376 1.92 -15.22 -3.85
C GLN A 376 1.01 -16.05 -4.77
N VAL A 377 1.48 -16.48 -5.96
CA VAL A 377 0.76 -17.44 -6.81
C VAL A 377 0.52 -18.76 -6.07
N TYR A 378 1.55 -19.28 -5.39
CA TYR A 378 1.40 -20.50 -4.59
C TYR A 378 0.47 -20.28 -3.39
N GLU A 379 0.54 -19.13 -2.72
CA GLU A 379 -0.36 -18.80 -1.59
C GLU A 379 -1.84 -18.84 -2.01
N THR A 380 -2.20 -18.33 -3.19
CA THR A 380 -3.57 -18.47 -3.72
C THR A 380 -3.94 -19.95 -3.92
N ARG A 381 -3.05 -20.76 -4.49
CA ARG A 381 -3.29 -22.21 -4.68
C ARG A 381 -3.45 -22.93 -3.35
N GLN A 382 -2.58 -22.64 -2.38
CA GLN A 382 -2.61 -23.23 -1.05
C GLN A 382 -3.98 -23.00 -0.40
N VAL A 383 -4.41 -21.75 -0.34
CA VAL A 383 -5.68 -21.38 0.30
C VAL A 383 -6.85 -21.87 -0.55
N LYS A 384 -7.01 -21.39 -1.79
CA LYS A 384 -8.25 -21.64 -2.56
C LYS A 384 -8.41 -23.08 -3.04
N THR A 385 -7.31 -23.75 -3.39
CA THR A 385 -7.38 -25.08 -3.99
C THR A 385 -7.14 -26.18 -2.97
N LEU A 386 -6.09 -26.08 -2.15
CA LEU A 386 -5.67 -27.18 -1.30
C LEU A 386 -6.45 -27.21 0.01
N PHE A 387 -6.62 -26.07 0.69
CA PHE A 387 -7.39 -26.03 1.95
C PHE A 387 -8.88 -26.26 1.72
N HIS A 388 -9.44 -25.70 0.65
CA HIS A 388 -10.87 -25.84 0.34
C HIS A 388 -11.18 -26.99 -0.66
N GLY A 389 -10.16 -27.75 -1.04
CA GLY A 389 -10.25 -28.93 -1.91
C GLY A 389 -10.42 -30.25 -1.17
N PRO A 390 -10.36 -31.39 -1.87
CA PRO A 390 -10.49 -32.72 -1.28
C PRO A 390 -9.50 -32.98 -0.15
N GLU A 391 -8.25 -32.54 -0.29
CA GLU A 391 -7.18 -32.77 0.69
C GLU A 391 -7.48 -32.09 2.01
N GLY A 392 -7.76 -30.77 2.00
CA GLY A 392 -8.09 -30.02 3.20
C GLY A 392 -9.40 -30.47 3.88
N ARG A 393 -10.36 -31.01 3.11
CA ARG A 393 -11.59 -31.61 3.67
C ARG A 393 -11.34 -32.93 4.40
N VAL A 394 -10.34 -33.69 3.96
CA VAL A 394 -9.97 -34.97 4.59
C VAL A 394 -9.13 -34.70 5.84
N ASP A 395 -8.08 -33.90 5.70
CA ASP A 395 -7.18 -33.57 6.80
C ASP A 395 -6.55 -32.20 6.58
N MET A 396 -7.14 -31.21 7.24
CA MET A 396 -6.73 -29.82 7.12
C MET A 396 -5.34 -29.57 7.72
N ASP A 397 -5.02 -30.19 8.86
CA ASP A 397 -3.75 -29.96 9.55
C ASP A 397 -2.58 -30.56 8.76
N MET A 398 -2.75 -31.78 8.25
CA MET A 398 -1.78 -32.39 7.35
C MET A 398 -1.63 -31.59 6.05
N THR A 399 -2.73 -31.11 5.47
CA THR A 399 -2.69 -30.29 4.24
C THR A 399 -1.93 -28.98 4.50
N ALA A 400 -2.18 -28.30 5.61
CA ALA A 400 -1.44 -27.11 6.01
C ALA A 400 0.06 -27.41 6.18
N ALA A 401 0.41 -28.44 6.94
CA ALA A 401 1.79 -28.81 7.19
C ALA A 401 2.56 -29.18 5.90
N LEU A 402 1.93 -29.89 4.97
CA LEU A 402 2.55 -30.27 3.69
C LEU A 402 2.71 -29.08 2.75
N THR A 403 1.69 -28.22 2.68
CA THR A 403 1.74 -27.05 1.79
C THR A 403 2.74 -26.00 2.28
N GLU A 404 2.95 -25.85 3.59
CA GLU A 404 4.01 -24.98 4.12
C GLU A 404 5.41 -25.44 3.69
N LYS A 405 5.67 -26.76 3.58
CA LYS A 405 6.95 -27.28 3.05
C LYS A 405 7.18 -26.87 1.59
N THR A 406 6.11 -26.61 0.83
CA THR A 406 6.21 -26.12 -0.55
C THR A 406 6.30 -24.59 -0.60
N ARG A 407 5.63 -23.88 0.32
CA ARG A 407 5.71 -22.42 0.41
C ARG A 407 7.07 -21.94 0.93
N ALA A 408 7.68 -22.65 1.87
CA ALA A 408 8.91 -22.21 2.55
C ALA A 408 10.07 -21.93 1.57
N PRO A 409 10.40 -22.79 0.59
CA PRO A 409 11.41 -22.47 -0.43
C PRO A 409 11.08 -21.23 -1.27
N LEU A 410 9.80 -20.92 -1.51
CA LEU A 410 9.39 -19.72 -2.24
C LEU A 410 9.59 -18.46 -1.38
N ALA A 411 9.36 -18.54 -0.08
CA ALA A 411 9.67 -17.46 0.86
C ALA A 411 11.19 -17.25 1.02
N GLU A 412 11.96 -18.33 1.08
CA GLU A 412 13.43 -18.28 1.08
C GLU A 412 13.97 -17.67 -0.22
N ALA A 413 13.33 -17.93 -1.37
CA ALA A 413 13.72 -17.33 -2.65
C ALA A 413 13.56 -15.80 -2.66
N VAL A 414 12.54 -15.25 -1.98
CA VAL A 414 12.38 -13.79 -1.81
C VAL A 414 13.56 -13.21 -1.02
N ALA A 415 13.89 -13.84 0.11
CA ALA A 415 15.02 -13.40 0.94
C ALA A 415 16.36 -13.54 0.21
N ALA A 416 16.56 -14.62 -0.55
CA ALA A 416 17.79 -14.86 -1.31
C ALA A 416 17.95 -13.92 -2.52
N ALA A 417 16.84 -13.46 -3.13
CA ALA A 417 16.88 -12.51 -4.23
C ALA A 417 17.30 -11.10 -3.77
N PHE A 418 17.03 -10.76 -2.50
CA PHE A 418 17.41 -9.49 -1.90
C PHE A 418 18.89 -9.51 -1.46
N VAL A 419 19.73 -8.75 -2.16
CA VAL A 419 21.19 -8.68 -1.91
C VAL A 419 21.70 -7.24 -1.88
N PRO A 420 22.70 -6.88 -1.06
CA PRO A 420 23.25 -5.53 -1.10
C PRO A 420 23.72 -5.13 -2.51
N VAL A 421 23.38 -3.91 -2.94
CA VAL A 421 23.73 -3.39 -4.27
C VAL A 421 24.92 -2.46 -4.14
N ARG A 422 26.00 -2.77 -4.86
CA ARG A 422 27.14 -1.84 -5.04
C ARG A 422 26.86 -0.96 -6.23
N HIS A 423 26.94 0.35 -6.03
CA HIS A 423 26.69 1.34 -7.08
C HIS A 423 27.62 2.54 -6.95
N THR A 424 27.71 3.31 -8.03
CA THR A 424 28.56 4.49 -8.12
C THR A 424 27.72 5.68 -8.55
N ILE A 425 27.90 6.80 -7.85
CA ILE A 425 27.38 8.11 -8.25
C ILE A 425 28.58 8.93 -8.74
N ARG A 426 28.56 9.35 -10.01
CA ARG A 426 29.55 10.28 -10.56
C ARG A 426 28.98 11.68 -10.58
N ILE A 427 29.80 12.66 -10.19
CA ILE A 427 29.44 14.05 -9.96
C ILE A 427 30.45 14.92 -10.71
N GLU A 428 30.04 15.44 -11.85
CA GLU A 428 30.92 16.18 -12.74
C GLU A 428 30.53 17.66 -12.73
N ALA A 429 31.47 18.53 -12.39
CA ALA A 429 31.29 19.98 -12.48
C ALA A 429 30.96 20.38 -13.93
N ARG A 430 30.06 21.35 -14.08
CA ARG A 430 29.68 21.91 -15.38
C ARG A 430 30.29 23.26 -15.66
#